data_AF-A0A5M7QGK8-F1
#
_entry.id   AF-A0A5M7QGK8-F1
#
_cell.length_a   1.000
_cell.length_b   1.000
_cell.length_c   1.000
_cell.angle_alpha   90.00
_cell.angle_beta   90.00
_cell.angle_gamma   90.00
#
_symmetry.space_group_name_H-M   'P 1'
#
loop_
_entity.id
_entity.type
_entity.pdbx_description
1 polymer ?
#
loop_
_entity_poly.entity_id
_entity_poly.type
_entity_poly.pdbx_seq_one_letter_code
_entity_poly.pdbx_strand_id
1 'polypeptide(L)'
;MKTSFINALIASVMLLVLATFFMGLRLTLDGTNLVVQNAGSVRWNWIAAGCAVVFLFQLLRPVWQSSLKKVSGPSLVLPGFDGSTPKQKLVMAVLIIAAVAWPFLVSRGTVDIATMTLIYVMLGLGLNVVVGLSGLLVLGYGGFYAIGAYTFALLNHYYGLGFWQCLPLSGIVAALFGLLLGFPVLRLRGDYLAIVTLGFGEIVRILLLNNTALTGGPNGISQIPKPTLFGLEFGRTPREGGWDTFHNFF
;
A
#
# COMPACT_ATOMS: atom_id res chain seq x y z
N MET A 1 -0.91 -5.37 -40.74
CA MET A 1 -1.21 -3.96 -40.40
C MET A 1 -2.67 -3.72 -40.03
N LYS A 2 -3.66 -4.16 -40.82
CA LYS A 2 -5.10 -3.92 -40.51
C LYS A 2 -5.51 -4.40 -39.11
N THR A 3 -5.11 -5.60 -38.69
CA THR A 3 -5.44 -6.14 -37.36
C THR A 3 -4.79 -5.36 -36.21
N SER A 4 -3.54 -4.90 -36.40
CA SER A 4 -2.82 -4.10 -35.40
C SER A 4 -3.45 -2.72 -35.20
N PHE A 5 -3.93 -2.12 -36.30
CA PHE A 5 -4.66 -0.85 -36.26
C PHE A 5 -6.00 -0.98 -35.53
N ILE A 6 -6.78 -2.03 -35.82
CA ILE A 6 -8.04 -2.31 -35.12
C ILE A 6 -7.81 -2.52 -33.62
N ASN A 7 -6.77 -3.27 -33.25
CA ASN A 7 -6.43 -3.50 -31.84
C ASN A 7 -5.98 -2.22 -31.13
N ALA A 8 -5.22 -1.35 -31.80
CA ALA A 8 -4.82 -0.05 -31.26
C ALA A 8 -6.03 0.88 -31.07
N LEU A 9 -6.96 0.89 -32.03
CA LEU A 9 -8.19 1.66 -31.96
C LEU A 9 -9.05 1.20 -30.78
N ILE A 10 -9.32 -0.10 -30.67
CA ILE A 10 -10.12 -0.67 -29.57
C ILE A 10 -9.49 -0.35 -28.22
N ALA A 11 -8.18 -0.55 -28.06
CA ALA A 11 -7.49 -0.26 -26.81
C ALA A 11 -7.55 1.23 -26.42
N SER A 12 -7.36 2.14 -27.38
CA SER A 12 -7.47 3.58 -27.15
C SER A 12 -8.89 4.02 -26.82
N VAL A 13 -9.90 3.44 -27.48
CA VAL A 13 -11.31 3.75 -27.22
C VAL A 13 -11.74 3.23 -25.84
N MET A 14 -11.34 2.01 -25.48
CA MET A 14 -11.58 1.46 -24.15
C MET A 14 -10.94 2.32 -23.05
N LEU A 15 -9.70 2.79 -23.27
CA LEU A 15 -9.05 3.70 -22.34
C LEU A 15 -9.80 5.03 -22.23
N LEU A 16 -10.23 5.61 -23.34
CA LEU A 16 -10.99 6.86 -23.36
C LEU A 16 -12.29 6.73 -22.56
N VAL A 17 -13.05 5.64 -22.74
CA VAL A 17 -14.30 5.37 -22.02
C VAL A 17 -14.04 5.25 -20.52
N LEU A 18 -13.07 4.41 -20.13
CA LEU A 18 -12.74 4.21 -18.72
C LEU A 18 -12.19 5.49 -18.08
N ALA A 19 -11.26 6.18 -18.73
CA ALA A 19 -10.63 7.38 -18.19
C ALA A 19 -11.62 8.55 -18.09
N THR A 20 -12.58 8.66 -19.02
CA THR A 20 -13.67 9.64 -18.91
C THR A 20 -14.53 9.37 -17.68
N PHE A 21 -14.87 8.11 -17.41
CA PHE A 21 -15.68 7.76 -16.26
C PHE A 21 -14.94 8.00 -14.93
N PHE A 22 -13.69 7.53 -14.81
CA PHE A 22 -12.91 7.62 -13.57
C PHE A 22 -12.30 9.00 -13.31
N MET A 23 -11.85 9.70 -14.35
CA MET A 23 -11.13 10.99 -14.22
C MET A 23 -11.87 12.19 -14.80
N GLY A 24 -12.82 12.00 -15.72
CA GLY A 24 -13.55 13.07 -16.39
C GLY A 24 -14.72 13.64 -15.60
N LEU A 25 -15.31 12.86 -14.69
CA LEU A 25 -16.44 13.29 -13.86
C LEU A 25 -15.95 13.64 -12.45
N ARG A 26 -16.30 14.83 -11.94
CA ARG A 26 -16.10 15.20 -10.54
C ARG A 26 -17.44 15.48 -9.88
N LEU A 27 -17.61 14.95 -8.69
CA LEU A 27 -18.69 15.35 -7.80
C LEU A 27 -18.17 16.51 -6.95
N THR A 28 -18.75 17.68 -7.12
CA THR A 28 -18.51 18.81 -6.22
C THR A 28 -19.77 19.06 -5.40
N LEU A 29 -19.58 19.48 -4.15
CA LEU A 29 -20.67 19.97 -3.32
C LEU A 29 -20.85 21.46 -3.62
N ASP A 30 -22.02 21.84 -4.11
CA ASP A 30 -22.44 23.23 -4.23
C ASP A 30 -23.57 23.48 -3.20
N GLY A 31 -23.19 24.04 -2.06
CA GLY A 31 -24.04 24.08 -0.87
C GLY A 31 -24.34 22.68 -0.33
N THR A 32 -25.61 22.26 -0.40
CA THR A 32 -26.10 20.95 0.07
C THR A 32 -26.33 19.94 -1.06
N ASN A 33 -26.17 20.34 -2.32
CA ASN A 33 -26.43 19.49 -3.48
C ASN A 33 -25.11 18.97 -4.08
N LEU A 34 -25.11 17.69 -4.45
CA LEU A 34 -24.03 17.07 -5.20
C LEU A 34 -24.21 17.40 -6.69
N VAL A 35 -23.35 18.25 -7.22
CA VAL A 35 -23.35 18.63 -8.63
C VAL A 35 -22.23 17.90 -9.35
N VAL A 36 -22.57 17.26 -10.48
CA VAL A 36 -21.60 16.64 -11.37
C VAL A 36 -20.97 17.75 -12.22
N GLN A 37 -19.72 18.08 -11.94
CA GLN A 37 -18.93 18.98 -12.77
C GLN A 37 -17.98 18.18 -13.68
N ASN A 38 -17.84 18.67 -14.91
CA ASN A 38 -16.88 18.11 -15.86
C ASN A 38 -15.45 18.47 -15.40
N ALA A 39 -14.51 17.54 -15.56
CA ALA A 39 -13.12 17.77 -15.18
C ALA A 39 -12.52 18.94 -15.98
N GLY A 40 -11.63 19.72 -15.35
CA GLY A 40 -10.96 20.85 -15.99
C GLY A 40 -10.22 20.45 -17.27
N SER A 41 -10.05 21.41 -18.19
CA SER A 41 -9.43 21.21 -19.52
C SER A 41 -8.07 20.50 -19.47
N VAL A 42 -7.28 20.75 -18.42
CA VAL A 42 -6.00 20.09 -18.18
C VAL A 42 -6.15 18.56 -18.09
N ARG A 43 -7.19 18.04 -17.45
CA ARG A 43 -7.39 16.60 -17.27
C ARG A 43 -7.84 15.92 -18.57
N TRP A 44 -8.65 16.60 -19.36
CA TRP A 44 -9.01 16.16 -20.71
C TRP A 44 -7.78 16.08 -21.63
N ASN A 45 -6.85 17.02 -21.51
CA ASN A 45 -5.58 16.97 -22.24
C ASN A 45 -4.74 15.75 -21.83
N TRP A 46 -4.69 15.42 -20.53
CA TRP A 46 -4.00 14.21 -20.05
C TRP A 46 -4.66 12.91 -20.52
N ILE A 47 -6.00 12.84 -20.54
CA ILE A 47 -6.73 11.69 -21.06
C ILE A 47 -6.46 11.53 -22.57
N ALA A 48 -6.54 12.62 -23.34
CA ALA A 48 -6.25 12.61 -24.77
C ALA A 48 -4.80 12.20 -25.07
N ALA A 49 -3.83 12.73 -24.31
CA ALA A 49 -2.44 12.34 -24.40
C ALA A 49 -2.24 10.85 -24.08
N GLY A 50 -2.87 10.35 -23.02
CA GLY A 50 -2.83 8.93 -22.65
C GLY A 50 -3.40 8.01 -23.75
N CYS A 51 -4.53 8.38 -24.34
CA CYS A 51 -5.12 7.69 -25.50
C CYS A 51 -4.15 7.66 -26.69
N ALA A 52 -3.56 8.81 -27.03
CA ALA A 52 -2.60 8.91 -28.13
C ALA A 52 -1.36 8.04 -27.89
N VAL A 53 -0.82 8.03 -26.67
CA VAL A 53 0.31 7.19 -26.28
C VAL A 53 -0.02 5.71 -26.42
N VAL A 54 -1.17 5.26 -25.89
CA VAL A 54 -1.59 3.85 -25.99
C VAL A 54 -1.85 3.45 -27.44
N PHE A 55 -2.48 4.31 -28.23
CA PHE A 55 -2.71 4.08 -29.65
C PHE A 55 -1.40 3.91 -30.42
N LEU A 56 -0.46 4.86 -30.27
CA LEU A 56 0.85 4.81 -30.92
C LEU A 56 1.67 3.60 -30.46
N PHE A 57 1.68 3.33 -29.15
CA PHE A 57 2.37 2.18 -28.59
C PHE A 57 1.83 0.87 -29.16
N GLN A 58 0.51 0.69 -29.19
CA GLN A 58 -0.11 -0.54 -29.71
C GLN A 58 0.05 -0.68 -31.23
N LEU A 59 0.07 0.44 -31.96
CA LEU A 59 0.33 0.46 -33.41
C LEU A 59 1.77 0.03 -33.74
N LEU A 60 2.74 0.49 -32.94
CA LEU A 60 4.18 0.19 -33.12
C LEU A 60 4.61 -1.13 -32.45
N ARG A 61 3.83 -1.64 -31.50
CA ARG A 61 4.06 -2.90 -30.78
C ARG A 61 4.48 -4.07 -31.69
N PRO A 62 3.80 -4.40 -32.81
CA PRO A 62 4.23 -5.52 -33.67
C PRO A 62 5.59 -5.29 -34.33
N VAL A 63 5.92 -4.06 -34.73
CA VAL A 63 7.21 -3.71 -35.34
C VAL A 63 8.33 -3.84 -34.30
N TRP A 64 8.08 -3.33 -33.10
CA TRP A 64 9.01 -3.42 -31.97
C TRP A 64 9.24 -4.88 -31.54
N GLN A 65 8.18 -5.69 -31.48
CA GLN A 65 8.28 -7.11 -31.13
C GLN A 65 9.02 -7.94 -32.18
N SER A 66 8.85 -7.64 -33.48
CA SER A 66 9.60 -8.29 -34.56
C SER A 66 11.09 -7.92 -34.55
N SER A 67 11.43 -6.67 -34.21
CA SER A 67 12.82 -6.25 -34.02
C SER A 67 13.45 -6.82 -32.74
N LEU A 68 12.70 -6.90 -31.64
CA LEU A 68 13.18 -7.51 -30.39
C LEU A 68 13.38 -9.03 -30.50
N LYS A 69 12.52 -9.75 -31.25
CA LYS A 69 12.73 -11.20 -31.48
C LYS A 69 14.03 -11.51 -32.23
N LYS A 70 14.52 -10.60 -33.08
CA LYS A 70 15.83 -10.71 -33.72
C LYS A 70 17.01 -10.46 -32.77
N VAL A 71 16.75 -9.84 -31.62
CA VAL A 71 17.73 -9.52 -30.57
C VAL A 71 17.43 -10.32 -29.29
N SER A 72 16.85 -11.53 -29.43
CA SER A 72 16.76 -12.47 -28.31
C SER A 72 18.17 -13.02 -28.02
N GLY A 73 19.03 -12.17 -27.45
CA GLY A 73 20.18 -12.62 -26.68
C GLY A 73 19.72 -13.45 -25.47
N PRO A 74 20.66 -14.07 -24.73
CA PRO A 74 20.33 -14.87 -23.56
C PRO A 74 19.41 -14.05 -22.65
N SER A 75 18.35 -14.68 -22.16
CA SER A 75 17.44 -14.05 -21.20
C SER A 75 18.28 -13.35 -20.15
N LEU A 76 18.07 -12.04 -19.98
CA LEU A 76 18.71 -11.28 -18.92
C LEU A 76 18.14 -11.80 -17.59
N VAL A 77 18.66 -12.94 -17.15
CA VAL A 77 18.52 -13.42 -15.80
C VAL A 77 19.33 -12.43 -14.99
N LEU A 78 18.64 -11.47 -14.37
CA LEU A 78 19.27 -10.58 -13.40
C LEU A 78 20.00 -11.51 -12.42
N PRO A 79 21.33 -11.36 -12.25
CA PRO A 79 22.05 -12.18 -11.30
C PRO A 79 21.37 -12.01 -9.95
N GLY A 80 21.10 -13.14 -9.27
CA GLY A 80 20.53 -13.11 -7.93
C GLY A 80 21.30 -12.12 -7.07
N PHE A 81 20.58 -11.31 -6.28
CA PHE A 81 21.19 -10.39 -5.33
C PHE A 81 21.77 -11.20 -4.16
N ASP A 82 22.82 -11.98 -4.41
CA ASP A 82 23.52 -12.76 -3.39
C ASP A 82 24.43 -11.86 -2.55
N GLY A 83 24.60 -10.59 -2.94
CA GLY A 83 25.40 -9.60 -2.20
C GLY A 83 26.90 -9.91 -2.19
N SER A 84 27.35 -10.94 -2.92
CA SER A 84 28.72 -11.43 -2.97
C SER A 84 29.64 -10.53 -3.79
N THR A 85 29.11 -9.86 -4.82
CA THR A 85 29.90 -8.97 -5.68
C THR A 85 29.88 -7.52 -5.16
N PRO A 86 31.04 -6.81 -5.21
CA PRO A 86 31.14 -5.43 -4.74
C PRO A 86 30.21 -4.46 -5.51
N LYS A 87 29.93 -4.76 -6.79
CA LYS A 87 28.97 -4.01 -7.61
C LYS A 87 27.54 -4.16 -7.11
N GLN A 88 27.12 -5.35 -6.66
CA GLN A 88 25.79 -5.56 -6.09
C GLN A 88 25.62 -4.82 -4.76
N LYS A 89 26.66 -4.82 -3.91
CA LYS A 89 26.66 -4.02 -2.67
C LYS A 89 26.55 -2.52 -2.95
N LEU A 90 27.26 -2.02 -3.96
CA LEU A 90 27.17 -0.62 -4.36
C LEU A 90 25.79 -0.25 -4.90
N VAL A 91 25.18 -1.11 -5.73
CA VAL A 91 23.80 -0.90 -6.21
C VAL A 91 22.80 -0.92 -5.05
N MET A 92 22.91 -1.85 -4.11
CA MET A 92 22.07 -1.86 -2.90
C MET A 92 22.26 -0.59 -2.06
N ALA A 93 23.51 -0.16 -1.86
CA ALA A 93 23.79 1.06 -1.11
C ALA A 93 23.16 2.29 -1.80
N VAL A 94 23.30 2.42 -3.11
CA VAL A 94 22.69 3.50 -3.89
C VAL A 94 21.16 3.45 -3.80
N LEU A 95 20.55 2.26 -3.87
CA LEU A 95 19.10 2.11 -3.73
C LEU A 95 18.61 2.50 -2.32
N ILE A 96 19.33 2.12 -1.27
CA ILE A 96 19.00 2.49 0.11
C ILE A 96 19.12 4.00 0.29
N ILE A 97 20.21 4.60 -0.19
CA ILE A 97 20.41 6.06 -0.12
C ILE A 97 19.30 6.79 -0.87
N ALA A 98 18.93 6.33 -2.07
CA ALA A 98 17.83 6.91 -2.84
C ALA A 98 16.49 6.79 -2.08
N ALA A 99 16.21 5.63 -1.47
CA ALA A 99 14.99 5.42 -0.68
C ALA A 99 14.91 6.32 0.56
N VAL A 100 16.04 6.55 1.24
CA VAL A 100 16.13 7.45 2.40
C VAL A 100 16.04 8.92 1.99
N ALA A 101 16.67 9.30 0.87
CA ALA A 101 16.66 10.68 0.39
C ALA A 101 15.30 11.10 -0.22
N TRP A 102 14.57 10.15 -0.83
CA TRP A 102 13.29 10.38 -1.49
C TRP A 102 12.25 11.17 -0.68
N PRO A 103 11.90 10.82 0.57
CA PRO A 103 10.90 11.55 1.36
C PRO A 103 11.25 13.02 1.62
N PHE A 104 12.53 13.40 1.52
CA PHE A 104 12.97 14.78 1.72
C PHE A 104 12.83 15.66 0.47
N LEU A 105 12.75 15.04 -0.72
CA LEU A 105 12.67 15.74 -2.00
C LEU A 105 11.23 15.98 -2.47
N VAL A 106 10.26 15.25 -1.90
CA VAL A 106 8.89 15.18 -2.42
C VAL A 106 7.87 15.79 -1.43
N SER A 107 6.72 16.21 -1.96
CA SER A 107 5.61 16.77 -1.16
C SER A 107 5.05 15.79 -0.12
N ARG A 108 4.51 16.31 0.99
CA ARG A 108 3.91 15.51 2.07
C ARG A 108 2.81 14.56 1.58
N GLY A 109 1.95 15.02 0.68
CA GLY A 109 0.87 14.19 0.14
C GLY A 109 1.39 12.97 -0.63
N THR A 110 2.50 13.10 -1.36
CA THR A 110 3.12 11.94 -2.03
C THR A 110 3.73 10.97 -1.04
N VAL A 111 4.33 11.47 0.04
CA VAL A 111 4.88 10.64 1.13
C VAL A 111 3.76 9.85 1.83
N ASP A 112 2.61 10.48 2.08
CA ASP A 112 1.45 9.81 2.69
C ASP A 112 0.91 8.70 1.78
N ILE A 113 0.75 8.97 0.48
CA ILE A 113 0.33 7.96 -0.51
C ILE A 113 1.36 6.81 -0.59
N ALA A 114 2.64 7.13 -0.62
CA ALA A 114 3.71 6.14 -0.64
C ALA A 114 3.72 5.28 0.62
N THR A 115 3.48 5.89 1.80
CA THR A 115 3.38 5.18 3.08
C THR A 115 2.20 4.21 3.08
N MET A 116 1.02 4.65 2.64
CA MET A 116 -0.14 3.77 2.50
C MET A 116 0.12 2.63 1.54
N THR A 117 0.78 2.91 0.42
CA THR A 117 1.16 1.88 -0.56
C THR A 117 2.13 0.88 0.05
N LEU A 118 3.15 1.34 0.79
CA LEU A 118 4.09 0.47 1.49
C LEU A 118 3.41 -0.40 2.56
N ILE A 119 2.41 0.13 3.28
CA ILE A 119 1.60 -0.68 4.21
C ILE A 119 0.89 -1.80 3.46
N TYR A 120 0.21 -1.51 2.35
CA TYR A 120 -0.45 -2.55 1.55
C TYR A 120 0.53 -3.54 0.91
N VAL A 121 1.73 -3.10 0.54
CA VAL A 121 2.80 -3.99 0.07
C VAL A 121 3.25 -4.92 1.20
N MET A 122 3.48 -4.40 2.41
CA MET A 122 3.83 -5.23 3.57
C MET A 122 2.72 -6.23 3.89
N LEU A 123 1.45 -5.83 3.80
CA LEU A 123 0.32 -6.74 3.97
C LEU A 123 0.28 -7.82 2.88
N GLY A 124 0.53 -7.45 1.62
CA GLY A 124 0.60 -8.41 0.52
C GLY A 124 1.76 -9.40 0.67
N LEU A 125 2.93 -8.93 1.11
CA LEU A 125 4.07 -9.79 1.42
C LEU A 125 3.77 -10.73 2.58
N GLY A 126 3.15 -10.23 3.66
CA GLY A 126 2.73 -11.05 4.78
C GLY A 126 1.70 -12.10 4.38
N LEU A 127 0.73 -11.75 3.53
CA LEU A 127 -0.21 -12.71 2.96
C LEU A 127 0.50 -13.75 2.07
N ASN A 128 1.50 -13.33 1.27
CA ASN A 128 2.28 -14.24 0.44
C ASN A 128 3.10 -15.22 1.29
N VAL A 129 3.66 -14.80 2.42
CA VAL A 129 4.34 -15.70 3.35
C VAL A 129 3.37 -16.76 3.86
N VAL A 130 2.15 -16.39 4.23
CA VAL A 130 1.16 -17.35 4.72
C VAL A 130 0.67 -18.25 3.58
N VAL A 131 0.03 -17.69 2.55
CA VAL A 131 -0.60 -18.47 1.48
C VAL A 131 0.45 -19.16 0.61
N GLY A 132 1.55 -18.48 0.28
CA GLY A 132 2.59 -18.98 -0.62
C GLY A 132 3.47 -20.07 0.00
N LEU A 133 3.77 -20.01 1.31
CA LEU A 133 4.58 -21.06 1.95
C LEU A 133 3.73 -22.20 2.53
N SER A 134 2.55 -21.90 3.10
CA SER A 134 1.70 -22.93 3.72
C SER A 134 0.74 -23.60 2.73
N GLY A 135 0.48 -22.98 1.57
CA GLY A 135 -0.50 -23.46 0.59
C GLY A 135 -1.95 -23.36 1.06
N LEU A 136 -2.19 -22.69 2.19
CA LEU A 136 -3.50 -22.55 2.82
C LEU A 136 -4.16 -21.22 2.45
N LEU A 137 -5.44 -21.26 2.09
CA LEU A 137 -6.18 -20.07 1.70
C LEU A 137 -6.66 -19.30 2.95
N VAL A 138 -6.24 -18.04 3.08
CA VAL A 138 -6.57 -17.17 4.23
C VAL A 138 -7.25 -15.90 3.73
N LEU A 139 -8.55 -15.78 3.96
CA LEU A 139 -9.34 -14.58 3.60
C LEU A 139 -9.45 -13.57 4.74
N GLY A 140 -9.29 -14.05 5.98
CA GLY A 140 -9.37 -13.25 7.20
C GLY A 140 -8.17 -12.37 7.52
N TYR A 141 -7.21 -12.22 6.61
CA TYR A 141 -5.92 -11.58 6.91
C TYR A 141 -6.07 -10.14 7.44
N GLY A 142 -7.09 -9.42 6.97
CA GLY A 142 -7.43 -8.08 7.45
C GLY A 142 -7.75 -8.01 8.95
N GLY A 143 -8.26 -9.10 9.55
CA GLY A 143 -8.51 -9.17 10.99
C GLY A 143 -7.23 -9.12 11.82
N PHE A 144 -6.18 -9.82 11.39
CA PHE A 144 -4.87 -9.78 12.06
C PHE A 144 -4.21 -8.41 11.94
N TYR A 145 -4.32 -7.80 10.76
CA TYR A 145 -3.89 -6.42 10.56
C TYR A 145 -4.61 -5.45 11.51
N ALA A 146 -5.94 -5.58 11.63
CA ALA A 146 -6.73 -4.73 12.52
C ALA A 146 -6.36 -4.93 13.99
N ILE A 147 -6.18 -6.17 14.46
CA ILE A 147 -5.76 -6.47 15.84
C ILE A 147 -4.41 -5.80 16.15
N GLY A 148 -3.41 -5.93 15.27
CA GLY A 148 -2.12 -5.28 15.46
C GLY A 148 -2.22 -3.75 15.52
N ALA A 149 -2.92 -3.15 14.56
CA ALA A 149 -3.10 -1.70 14.49
C ALA A 149 -3.86 -1.14 15.70
N TYR A 150 -4.97 -1.77 16.09
CA TYR A 150 -5.73 -1.35 17.27
C TYR A 150 -4.99 -1.62 18.57
N THR A 151 -4.22 -2.71 18.69
CA THR A 151 -3.38 -2.93 19.87
C THR A 151 -2.37 -1.79 20.03
N PHE A 152 -1.72 -1.39 18.94
CA PHE A 152 -0.81 -0.26 18.96
C PHE A 152 -1.52 1.03 19.40
N ALA A 153 -2.68 1.32 18.81
CA ALA A 153 -3.46 2.53 19.10
C ALA A 153 -3.96 2.57 20.55
N LEU A 154 -4.48 1.45 21.07
CA LEU A 154 -5.00 1.34 22.43
C LEU A 154 -3.89 1.46 23.47
N LEU A 155 -2.74 0.80 23.25
CA LEU A 155 -1.59 0.89 24.14
C LEU A 155 -1.05 2.32 24.23
N ASN A 156 -0.99 3.01 23.09
CA ASN A 156 -0.57 4.40 23.08
C ASN A 156 -1.62 5.34 23.73
N HIS A 157 -2.90 5.16 23.40
CA HIS A 157 -3.98 6.06 23.85
C HIS A 157 -4.28 5.95 25.35
N TYR A 158 -4.37 4.73 25.89
CA TYR A 158 -4.76 4.51 27.29
C TYR A 158 -3.57 4.42 28.25
N TYR A 159 -2.46 3.82 27.81
CA TYR A 159 -1.28 3.61 28.66
C TYR A 159 -0.14 4.59 28.39
N GLY A 160 -0.27 5.45 27.38
CA GLY A 160 0.75 6.45 27.04
C GLY A 160 2.08 5.85 26.58
N LEU A 161 2.10 4.58 26.20
CA LEU A 161 3.34 3.89 25.81
C LEU A 161 3.92 4.49 24.53
N GLY A 162 5.25 4.60 24.50
CA GLY A 162 5.98 5.14 23.35
C GLY A 162 5.94 4.20 22.14
N PHE A 163 6.26 4.75 20.95
CA PHE A 163 6.27 4.00 19.70
C PHE A 163 7.06 2.68 19.78
N TRP A 164 8.27 2.72 20.33
CA TRP A 164 9.17 1.55 20.42
C TRP A 164 8.70 0.47 21.38
N GLN A 165 7.83 0.81 22.35
CA GLN A 165 7.23 -0.17 23.26
C GLN A 165 5.97 -0.77 22.64
N CYS A 166 5.13 0.07 22.03
CA CYS A 166 3.91 -0.36 21.35
C CYS A 166 4.21 -1.28 20.15
N LEU A 167 5.30 -1.04 19.42
CA LEU A 167 5.67 -1.82 18.23
C LEU A 167 5.84 -3.33 18.52
N PRO A 168 6.74 -3.78 19.42
CA PRO A 168 6.88 -5.20 19.73
C PRO A 168 5.64 -5.76 20.43
N LEU A 169 5.00 -5.00 21.33
CA LEU A 169 3.80 -5.46 22.05
C LEU A 169 2.64 -5.74 21.09
N SER A 170 2.39 -4.85 20.13
CA SER A 170 1.38 -5.06 19.09
C SER A 170 1.66 -6.31 18.24
N GLY A 171 2.93 -6.56 17.91
CA GLY A 171 3.38 -7.77 17.22
C GLY A 171 3.13 -9.04 18.04
N ILE A 172 3.46 -9.03 19.34
CA ILE A 172 3.23 -10.16 20.25
C ILE A 172 1.72 -10.45 20.36
N VAL A 173 0.89 -9.43 20.56
CA VAL A 173 -0.56 -9.61 20.64
C VAL A 173 -1.13 -10.16 19.33
N ALA A 174 -0.73 -9.60 18.18
CA ALA A 174 -1.15 -10.13 16.87
C ALA A 174 -0.70 -11.59 16.68
N ALA A 175 0.52 -11.94 17.10
CA ALA A 175 1.03 -13.31 17.06
C ALA A 175 0.27 -14.26 17.99
N LEU A 176 -0.10 -13.81 19.20
CA LEU A 176 -0.90 -14.59 20.15
C LEU A 176 -2.30 -14.90 19.59
N PHE A 177 -2.97 -13.91 19.00
CA PHE A 177 -4.24 -14.14 18.30
C PHE A 177 -4.06 -15.04 17.08
N GLY A 178 -2.95 -14.89 16.36
CA GLY A 178 -2.54 -15.79 15.28
C GLY A 178 -2.39 -17.24 15.73
N LEU A 179 -1.74 -17.48 16.86
CA LEU A 179 -1.58 -18.81 17.46
C LEU A 179 -2.92 -19.38 17.93
N LEU A 180 -3.72 -18.56 18.62
CA LEU A 180 -5.02 -18.93 19.16
C LEU A 180 -5.97 -19.36 18.04
N LEU A 181 -6.01 -18.61 16.93
CA LEU A 181 -6.79 -18.98 15.75
C LEU A 181 -6.14 -20.12 14.97
N GLY A 182 -4.82 -20.11 14.82
CA GLY A 182 -4.08 -21.08 14.02
C GLY A 182 -4.24 -22.52 14.53
N PHE A 183 -4.18 -22.72 15.85
CA PHE A 183 -4.27 -24.06 16.45
C PHE A 183 -5.53 -24.87 16.07
N PRO A 184 -6.76 -24.35 16.22
CA PRO A 184 -7.96 -25.06 15.77
C PRO A 184 -8.05 -25.15 14.24
N VAL A 185 -7.58 -24.12 13.55
CA VAL A 185 -7.76 -23.94 12.11
C VAL A 185 -6.86 -24.85 11.28
N LEU A 186 -5.69 -25.26 11.79
CA LEU A 186 -4.82 -26.26 11.16
C LEU A 186 -5.47 -27.64 11.00
N ARG A 187 -6.57 -27.91 11.71
CA ARG A 187 -7.35 -29.16 11.57
C ARG A 187 -8.32 -29.13 10.39
N LEU A 188 -8.54 -27.96 9.80
CA LEU A 188 -9.45 -27.75 8.68
C LEU A 188 -8.66 -27.75 7.36
N ARG A 189 -9.31 -28.14 6.26
CA ARG A 189 -8.69 -28.21 4.93
C ARG A 189 -9.53 -27.45 3.90
N GLY A 190 -8.85 -26.89 2.91
CA GLY A 190 -9.48 -26.26 1.75
C GLY A 190 -10.46 -25.15 2.13
N ASP A 191 -11.71 -25.28 1.70
CA ASP A 191 -12.70 -24.21 1.81
C ASP A 191 -13.14 -23.96 3.26
N TYR A 192 -13.12 -24.97 4.12
CA TYR A 192 -13.47 -24.81 5.53
C TYR A 192 -12.52 -23.86 6.26
N LEU A 193 -11.24 -23.92 5.89
CA LEU A 193 -10.21 -23.02 6.40
C LEU A 193 -10.49 -21.57 5.96
N ALA A 194 -10.83 -21.39 4.68
CA ALA A 194 -11.16 -20.08 4.13
C ALA A 194 -12.35 -19.43 4.86
N ILE A 195 -13.42 -20.20 5.07
CA ILE A 195 -14.65 -19.73 5.72
C ILE A 195 -14.36 -19.28 7.16
N VAL A 196 -13.61 -20.07 7.93
CA VAL A 196 -13.29 -19.73 9.32
C VAL A 196 -12.42 -18.48 9.41
N THR A 197 -11.43 -18.34 8.53
CA THR A 197 -10.61 -17.12 8.52
C THR A 197 -11.43 -15.89 8.15
N LEU A 198 -12.30 -15.97 7.14
CA LEU A 198 -13.21 -14.88 6.78
C LEU A 198 -14.11 -14.51 7.95
N GLY A 199 -14.73 -15.50 8.59
CA GLY A 199 -15.57 -15.31 9.77
C GLY A 199 -14.83 -14.61 10.91
N PHE A 200 -13.59 -15.03 11.20
CA PHE A 200 -12.73 -14.36 12.17
C PHE A 200 -12.48 -12.89 11.81
N GLY A 201 -12.11 -12.60 10.56
CA GLY A 201 -11.89 -11.24 10.09
C GLY A 201 -13.11 -10.35 10.26
N GLU A 202 -14.30 -10.87 9.95
CA GLU A 202 -15.55 -10.13 10.11
C GLU A 202 -15.95 -9.96 11.59
N ILE A 203 -15.74 -10.97 12.43
CA ILE A 203 -15.96 -10.86 13.89
C ILE A 203 -15.10 -9.74 14.47
N VAL A 204 -13.81 -9.69 14.10
CA VAL A 204 -12.89 -8.62 14.53
C VAL A 204 -13.41 -7.27 14.05
N ARG A 205 -13.82 -7.15 12.78
CA ARG A 205 -14.38 -5.91 12.22
C ARG A 205 -15.61 -5.43 13.00
N ILE A 206 -16.57 -6.32 13.25
CA ILE A 206 -17.80 -6.00 13.98
C ILE A 206 -17.48 -5.60 15.42
N LEU A 207 -16.60 -6.32 16.10
CA LEU A 207 -16.20 -6.02 17.47
C LEU A 207 -15.54 -4.64 17.58
N LEU A 208 -14.67 -4.31 16.64
CA LEU A 208 -14.01 -2.99 16.58
C LEU A 208 -15.00 -1.86 16.28
N LEU A 209 -16.02 -2.09 15.44
CA LEU A 209 -17.01 -1.07 15.11
C LEU A 209 -18.07 -0.89 16.20
N ASN A 210 -18.45 -1.97 16.88
CA ASN A 210 -19.50 -1.94 17.90
C ASN A 210 -19.00 -1.41 19.24
N ASN A 211 -17.73 -1.67 19.60
CA ASN A 211 -17.16 -1.23 20.87
C ASN A 211 -16.68 0.23 20.85
N THR A 212 -17.62 1.16 20.72
CA THR A 212 -17.33 2.60 20.61
C THR A 212 -16.56 3.17 21.81
N ALA A 213 -16.76 2.61 23.01
CA ALA A 213 -16.12 3.09 24.23
C ALA A 213 -14.61 2.84 24.26
N LEU A 214 -14.14 1.72 23.68
CA LEU A 214 -12.74 1.34 23.71
C LEU A 214 -12.01 1.69 22.41
N THR A 215 -12.64 1.46 21.26
CA THR A 215 -11.98 1.55 19.95
C THR A 215 -12.30 2.84 19.19
N GLY A 216 -13.26 3.64 19.67
CA GLY A 216 -13.81 4.76 18.93
C GLY A 216 -14.77 4.36 17.81
N GLY A 217 -15.08 3.06 17.67
CA GLY A 217 -16.03 2.54 16.69
C GLY A 217 -15.66 2.91 15.24
N PRO A 218 -16.62 3.41 14.43
CA PRO A 218 -16.35 3.82 13.05
C PRO A 218 -15.34 4.98 12.90
N ASN A 219 -15.19 5.82 13.92
CA ASN A 219 -14.25 6.95 13.88
C ASN A 219 -12.81 6.52 14.14
N GLY A 220 -12.61 5.34 14.75
CA GLY A 220 -11.30 4.84 15.16
C GLY A 220 -10.61 5.74 16.19
N ILE A 221 -9.32 5.50 16.40
CA ILE A 221 -8.46 6.26 17.33
C ILE A 221 -7.57 7.19 16.51
N SER A 222 -7.72 8.50 16.74
CA SER A 222 -6.95 9.56 16.09
C SER A 222 -5.87 10.14 17.03
N GLN A 223 -4.99 10.99 16.50
CA GLN A 223 -3.94 11.70 17.28
C GLN A 223 -2.87 10.81 17.91
N ILE A 224 -2.55 9.68 17.27
CA ILE A 224 -1.42 8.84 17.68
C ILE A 224 -0.11 9.59 17.37
N PRO A 225 0.78 9.80 18.35
CA PRO A 225 2.06 10.46 18.14
C PRO A 225 2.91 9.73 17.11
N LYS A 226 3.69 10.50 16.34
CA LYS A 226 4.66 9.96 15.38
C LYS A 226 5.81 9.26 16.13
N PRO A 227 6.51 8.30 15.49
CA PRO A 227 7.71 7.71 16.07
C PRO A 227 8.73 8.80 16.46
N THR A 228 9.24 8.73 17.68
CA THR A 228 10.33 9.55 18.22
C THR A 228 11.54 8.67 18.47
N LEU A 229 12.75 9.21 18.40
CA LEU A 229 13.98 8.47 18.75
C LEU A 229 14.61 9.13 19.98
N PHE A 230 14.76 8.38 21.08
CA PHE A 230 15.24 8.92 22.37
C PHE A 230 14.46 10.15 22.89
N GLY A 231 13.17 10.26 22.56
CA GLY A 231 12.33 11.41 22.93
C GLY A 231 12.40 12.59 21.96
N LEU A 232 13.26 12.53 20.94
CA LEU A 232 13.36 13.55 19.90
C LEU A 232 12.36 13.27 18.77
N GLU A 233 11.62 14.31 18.39
CA GLU A 233 10.67 14.24 17.28
C GLU A 233 11.39 14.39 15.93
N PHE A 234 11.01 13.57 14.94
CA PHE A 234 11.46 13.72 13.54
C PHE A 234 10.69 14.81 12.78
N GLY A 235 10.27 15.86 13.49
CA GLY A 235 9.53 17.00 12.95
C GLY A 235 10.45 18.10 12.43
N ARG A 236 9.89 18.97 11.58
CA ARG A 236 10.51 20.25 11.18
C ARG A 236 10.30 21.35 12.24
N THR A 237 9.33 21.15 13.12
CA THR A 237 8.98 22.02 14.24
C THR A 237 8.59 21.12 15.41
N PRO A 238 9.05 21.39 16.63
CA PRO A 238 8.62 20.65 17.81
C PRO A 238 7.12 20.87 18.06
N ARG A 239 6.42 19.84 18.54
CA ARG A 239 5.06 19.99 19.04
C ARG A 239 5.05 20.91 20.27
N GLU A 240 4.03 21.75 20.43
CA GLU A 240 3.88 22.58 21.63
C GLU A 240 3.93 21.71 22.90
N GLY A 241 4.93 21.94 23.75
CA GLY A 241 5.18 21.18 24.98
C GLY A 241 6.08 19.93 24.84
N GLY A 242 6.65 19.66 23.65
CA GLY A 242 7.62 18.57 23.42
C GLY A 242 9.08 19.00 23.57
N TRP A 243 9.99 18.01 23.62
CA TRP A 243 11.44 18.24 23.51
C TRP A 243 11.80 18.71 22.09
N ASP A 244 12.94 19.39 21.93
CA ASP A 244 13.38 19.93 20.64
C ASP A 244 13.50 18.85 19.54
N THR A 245 13.45 19.26 18.27
CA THR A 245 13.47 18.32 17.14
C THR A 245 14.85 17.70 16.89
N PHE A 246 14.90 16.47 16.36
CA PHE A 246 16.15 15.72 16.17
C PHE A 246 17.22 16.47 15.35
N HIS A 247 16.80 17.30 14.38
CA HIS A 247 17.68 18.10 13.52
C HIS A 247 18.24 19.38 14.17
N ASN A 248 17.78 19.75 15.38
CA ASN A 248 18.36 20.86 16.15
C ASN A 248 19.56 20.40 17.00
N PHE A 249 19.66 19.10 17.29
CA PHE A 249 20.74 18.53 18.10
C PHE A 249 21.92 18.00 17.27
N PHE A 250 21.73 17.72 15.98
CA PHE A 250 22.73 17.19 15.04
C PHE A 250 22.63 17.89 13.68
#